data_AF-A0A0C1UN72-F1
#
_entry.id   AF-A0A0C1UN72-F1
#
_cell.length_a   1.000
_cell.length_b   1.000
_cell.length_c   1.000
_cell.angle_alpha   90.00
_cell.angle_beta   90.00
_cell.angle_gamma   90.00
#
_symmetry.space_group_name_H-M   'P 1'
#
loop_
_entity.id
_entity.type
_entity.pdbx_description
1 polymer ?
#
loop_
_entity_poly.entity_id
_entity_poly.type
_entity_poly.pdbx_seq_one_letter_code
_entity_poly.pdbx_strand_id
1 'polypeptide(L)'
;MTSLEKVVDQRRWWKEILFILGFYLVYARIRNQFGSNGLFAADTTTAADNARTVINLEKKIGLFFEEQLQSFFIDWGWFLWFWNVFYGSLHFVVTIGTGIFLFRKFPARFLRYRTGLAITTALGLVGFAAFPLMPPRLLSTPPPYGGSMTEFAFVDTLAVHGGLWSFDSGTLQAISNQWAAMPSLHLAWAAWCALALIPVLNSRWARLTMWSYPIATSFGIVVTANHYWIDGLAGLVVLILGMECAKLISRIRFR
;
A
#
# COMPACT_ATOMS: atom_id res chain seq x y z
N MET A 1 11.62 -14.64 -33.22
CA MET A 1 10.72 -13.71 -32.51
C MET A 1 9.58 -14.49 -31.91
N THR A 2 9.47 -14.51 -30.58
CA THR A 2 8.33 -15.13 -29.89
C THR A 2 7.04 -14.34 -30.17
N SER A 3 5.86 -14.98 -30.13
CA SER A 3 4.56 -14.30 -30.33
C SER A 3 4.37 -13.09 -29.41
N LEU A 4 4.96 -13.15 -28.22
CA LEU A 4 5.01 -12.07 -27.23
C LEU A 4 5.76 -10.84 -27.76
N GLU A 5 6.88 -11.02 -28.45
CA GLU A 5 7.69 -9.93 -29.04
C GLU A 5 6.94 -9.21 -30.18
N LYS A 6 6.09 -9.90 -30.93
CA LYS A 6 5.22 -9.26 -31.94
C LYS A 6 4.06 -8.47 -31.32
N VAL A 7 3.45 -8.98 -30.24
CA VAL A 7 2.44 -8.22 -29.46
C VAL A 7 3.08 -7.03 -28.73
N VAL A 8 4.36 -7.16 -28.39
CA VAL A 8 5.16 -6.10 -27.78
C VAL A 8 5.36 -4.91 -28.73
N ASP A 9 5.55 -5.18 -30.01
CA ASP A 9 5.98 -4.21 -31.03
C ASP A 9 4.87 -3.21 -31.44
N GLN A 10 3.60 -3.59 -31.31
CA GLN A 10 2.45 -2.73 -31.64
C GLN A 10 1.88 -1.93 -30.46
N ARG A 11 2.69 -1.63 -29.44
CA ARG A 11 2.23 -0.94 -28.22
C ARG A 11 1.97 0.53 -28.46
N ARG A 12 0.70 0.85 -28.66
CA ARG A 12 0.23 2.22 -28.58
C ARG A 12 0.14 2.63 -27.10
N TRP A 13 1.07 3.46 -26.63
CA TRP A 13 1.15 4.02 -25.27
C TRP A 13 -0.20 4.51 -24.73
N TRP A 14 -1.06 5.05 -25.61
CA TRP A 14 -2.39 5.51 -25.24
C TRP A 14 -3.31 4.40 -24.71
N LYS A 15 -3.16 3.13 -25.14
CA LYS A 15 -3.95 2.01 -24.61
C LYS A 15 -3.62 1.74 -23.14
N GLU A 16 -2.35 1.89 -22.76
CA GLU A 16 -1.92 1.72 -21.37
C GLU A 16 -2.41 2.88 -20.50
N ILE A 17 -2.39 4.11 -21.03
CA ILE A 17 -2.98 5.27 -20.34
C ILE A 17 -4.48 5.06 -20.13
N LEU A 18 -5.22 4.65 -21.16
CA LEU A 18 -6.66 4.37 -21.03
C LEU A 18 -6.93 3.25 -20.02
N PHE A 19 -6.11 2.20 -20.00
CA PHE A 19 -6.24 1.13 -19.00
C PHE A 19 -6.01 1.64 -17.58
N ILE A 20 -4.93 2.39 -17.36
CA ILE A 20 -4.59 2.95 -16.03
C ILE A 20 -5.67 3.94 -15.59
N LEU A 21 -6.10 4.82 -16.48
CA LEU A 21 -7.15 5.79 -16.21
C LEU A 21 -8.49 5.10 -15.91
N GLY A 22 -8.89 4.12 -16.73
CA GLY A 22 -10.10 3.34 -16.51
C GLY A 22 -10.06 2.58 -15.18
N PHE A 23 -8.95 1.92 -14.87
CA PHE A 23 -8.75 1.27 -13.58
C PHE A 23 -8.82 2.26 -12.42
N TYR A 24 -8.15 3.41 -12.53
CA TYR A 24 -8.18 4.45 -11.50
C TYR A 24 -9.58 4.99 -11.27
N LEU A 25 -10.36 5.23 -12.33
CA LEU A 25 -11.74 5.71 -12.20
C LEU A 25 -12.65 4.68 -11.52
N VAL A 26 -12.54 3.40 -11.88
CA VAL A 26 -13.28 2.30 -11.24
C VAL A 26 -12.85 2.16 -9.78
N TYR A 27 -11.54 2.12 -9.53
CA TYR A 27 -10.95 2.08 -8.19
C TYR A 27 -11.45 3.24 -7.32
N ALA A 28 -11.39 4.47 -7.83
CA ALA A 28 -11.80 5.66 -7.11
C ALA A 28 -13.29 5.62 -6.78
N ARG A 29 -14.14 5.16 -7.70
CA ARG A 29 -15.58 4.98 -7.42
C ARG A 29 -15.84 3.95 -6.32
N ILE A 30 -15.23 2.77 -6.41
CA ILE A 30 -15.39 1.72 -5.39
C ILE A 30 -14.88 2.23 -4.04
N ARG A 31 -13.66 2.78 -4.01
CA ARG A 31 -13.06 3.34 -2.80
C ARG A 31 -13.94 4.44 -2.19
N ASN A 32 -14.50 5.34 -2.99
CA ASN A 32 -15.35 6.41 -2.45
C ASN A 32 -16.67 5.88 -1.89
N GLN A 33 -17.18 4.75 -2.38
CA GLN A 33 -18.41 4.13 -1.89
C GLN A 33 -18.20 3.35 -0.57
N PHE A 34 -17.06 2.65 -0.45
CA PHE A 34 -16.72 1.81 0.71
C PHE A 34 -15.71 2.45 1.67
N GLY A 35 -15.27 3.68 1.36
CA GLY A 35 -14.37 4.44 2.21
C GLY A 35 -15.07 4.97 3.45
N SER A 36 -14.31 5.51 4.40
CA SER A 36 -14.80 6.04 5.68
C SER A 36 -15.87 7.15 5.59
N ASN A 37 -16.17 7.67 4.40
CA ASN A 37 -17.21 8.68 4.14
C ASN A 37 -18.22 8.24 3.05
N GLY A 38 -18.16 6.98 2.60
CA GLY A 38 -19.01 6.46 1.55
C GLY A 38 -20.38 5.96 2.04
N LEU A 39 -21.29 5.68 1.10
CA LEU A 39 -22.62 5.12 1.42
C LEU A 39 -22.56 3.75 2.13
N PHE A 40 -21.48 3.00 1.92
CA PHE A 40 -21.19 1.73 2.59
C PHE A 40 -19.96 1.86 3.48
N ALA A 41 -19.72 3.05 4.04
CA ALA A 41 -18.66 3.26 5.03
C ALA A 41 -18.84 2.27 6.19
N ALA A 42 -17.74 1.71 6.66
CA ALA A 42 -17.75 1.00 7.93
C ALA A 42 -18.13 1.96 9.06
N ASP A 43 -18.64 1.44 10.16
CA ASP A 43 -18.76 2.25 11.37
C ASP A 43 -17.40 2.30 12.09
N THR A 44 -17.11 3.42 12.75
CA THR A 44 -15.91 3.61 13.58
C THR A 44 -15.77 2.49 14.60
N THR A 45 -16.90 2.01 15.14
CA THR A 45 -16.95 0.88 16.09
C THR A 45 -16.43 -0.40 15.47
N THR A 46 -16.87 -0.76 14.26
CA THR A 46 -16.44 -1.98 13.56
C THR A 46 -14.94 -1.94 13.26
N ALA A 47 -14.43 -0.79 12.82
CA ALA A 47 -13.00 -0.63 12.57
C ALA A 47 -12.16 -0.74 13.85
N ALA A 48 -12.67 -0.21 14.98
CA ALA A 48 -12.04 -0.32 16.29
C ALA A 48 -12.05 -1.76 16.83
N ASP A 49 -13.15 -2.50 16.67
CA ASP A 49 -13.25 -3.90 17.10
C ASP A 49 -12.31 -4.82 16.30
N ASN A 50 -12.20 -4.59 14.98
CA ASN A 50 -11.20 -5.26 14.16
C ASN A 50 -9.78 -4.94 14.61
N ALA A 51 -9.50 -3.69 15.01
CA ALA A 51 -8.21 -3.32 15.59
C ALA A 51 -7.94 -4.04 16.91
N ARG A 52 -8.92 -4.11 17.83
CA ARG A 52 -8.80 -4.93 19.06
C ARG A 52 -8.47 -6.38 18.72
N THR A 53 -9.10 -6.94 17.69
CA THR A 53 -8.84 -8.33 17.25
C THR A 53 -7.40 -8.53 16.79
N VAL A 54 -6.88 -7.64 15.95
CA VAL A 54 -5.48 -7.67 15.48
C VAL A 54 -4.51 -7.51 16.64
N ILE A 55 -4.72 -6.52 17.50
CA ILE A 55 -3.87 -6.27 18.68
C ILE A 55 -3.87 -7.47 19.63
N ASN A 56 -5.03 -8.08 19.88
CA ASN A 56 -5.13 -9.27 20.73
C ASN A 56 -4.38 -10.46 20.13
N LEU A 57 -4.43 -10.63 18.80
CA LEU A 57 -3.65 -11.65 18.11
C LEU A 57 -2.15 -11.40 18.26
N GLU A 58 -1.68 -10.17 18.02
CA GLU A 58 -0.28 -9.78 18.13
C GLU A 58 0.25 -9.95 19.57
N LYS A 59 -0.54 -9.53 20.56
CA LYS A 59 -0.22 -9.74 21.99
C LYS A 59 -0.15 -11.23 22.33
N LYS A 60 -1.07 -12.05 21.80
CA LYS A 60 -1.07 -13.51 22.03
C LYS A 60 0.17 -14.19 21.47
N ILE A 61 0.69 -13.74 20.34
CA ILE A 61 1.93 -14.27 19.73
C ILE A 61 3.20 -13.55 20.21
N GLY A 62 3.07 -12.56 21.10
CA GLY A 62 4.20 -11.82 21.67
C GLY A 62 4.88 -10.85 20.70
N LEU A 63 4.19 -10.42 19.64
CA LEU A 63 4.72 -9.54 18.59
C LEU A 63 3.96 -8.21 18.48
N PHE A 64 3.37 -7.74 19.59
CA PHE A 64 2.83 -6.38 19.67
C PHE A 64 3.94 -5.43 20.16
N PHE A 65 4.72 -4.90 19.23
CA PHE A 65 5.90 -4.06 19.52
C PHE A 65 5.79 -2.66 18.92
N GLU A 66 4.77 -2.39 18.11
CA GLU A 66 4.62 -1.15 17.35
C GLU A 66 4.56 0.09 18.24
N GLU A 67 3.90 -0.01 19.39
CA GLU A 67 3.79 1.07 20.36
C GLU A 67 5.15 1.41 20.98
N GLN A 68 5.94 0.39 21.32
CA GLN A 68 7.31 0.56 21.81
C GLN A 68 8.23 1.13 20.73
N LEU A 69 8.05 0.67 19.49
CA LEU A 69 8.83 1.18 18.36
C LEU A 69 8.54 2.66 18.12
N GLN A 70 7.28 3.06 18.06
CA GLN A 70 6.93 4.47 17.82
C GLN A 70 7.36 5.35 18.99
N SER A 71 7.09 4.93 20.24
CA SER A 71 7.48 5.71 21.42
C SER A 71 8.99 5.96 21.50
N PHE A 72 9.83 5.02 21.05
CA PHE A 72 11.27 5.23 20.96
C PHE A 72 11.67 6.40 20.05
N PHE A 73 10.94 6.62 18.96
CA PHE A 73 11.22 7.66 17.97
C PHE A 73 10.33 8.91 18.11
N ILE A 74 9.45 8.98 19.11
CA ILE A 74 8.38 9.98 19.13
C ILE A 74 8.89 11.42 19.19
N ASP A 75 10.01 11.64 19.89
CA ASP A 75 10.63 12.96 20.02
C ASP A 75 11.50 13.34 18.81
N TRP A 76 11.67 12.43 17.84
CA TRP A 76 12.57 12.62 16.70
C TRP A 76 11.79 13.22 15.52
N GLY A 77 11.28 14.44 15.68
CA GLY A 77 10.33 15.05 14.73
C GLY A 77 10.76 15.02 13.25
N TRP A 78 12.02 15.35 12.94
CA TRP A 78 12.54 15.26 11.56
C TRP A 78 12.61 13.83 11.02
N PHE A 79 12.88 12.86 11.87
CA PHE A 79 12.91 11.44 11.51
C PHE A 79 11.50 10.95 11.16
N LEU A 80 10.50 11.28 11.98
CA LEU A 80 9.11 10.92 11.71
C LEU A 80 8.56 11.65 10.49
N TRP A 81 8.89 12.93 10.31
CA TRP A 81 8.56 13.67 9.09
C TRP A 81 9.14 13.00 7.84
N PHE A 82 10.42 12.59 7.88
CA PHE A 82 11.04 11.86 6.78
C PHE A 82 10.25 10.59 6.46
N TRP A 83 9.87 9.80 7.46
CA TRP A 83 9.11 8.57 7.24
C TRP A 83 7.71 8.84 6.70
N ASN A 84 7.03 9.88 7.16
CA ASN A 84 5.76 10.35 6.60
C ASN A 84 5.87 10.66 5.10
N VAL A 85 6.90 11.42 4.72
CA VAL A 85 7.19 11.72 3.31
C VAL A 85 7.55 10.45 2.54
N PHE A 86 8.36 9.58 3.15
CA PHE A 86 8.88 8.38 2.54
C PHE A 86 7.77 7.42 2.15
N TYR A 87 6.98 6.96 3.12
CA TYR A 87 5.92 5.99 2.86
C TYR A 87 4.79 6.64 2.04
N GLY A 88 4.48 7.92 2.29
CA GLY A 88 3.41 8.64 1.57
C GLY A 88 3.72 8.92 0.10
N SER A 89 4.99 9.00 -0.30
CA SER A 89 5.37 9.42 -1.67
C SER A 89 6.03 8.33 -2.50
N LEU A 90 6.99 7.57 -1.94
CA LEU A 90 7.82 6.71 -2.79
C LEU A 90 7.03 5.58 -3.42
N HIS A 91 5.98 5.08 -2.77
CA HIS A 91 5.15 4.03 -3.37
C HIS A 91 4.48 4.50 -4.66
N PHE A 92 4.22 5.79 -4.86
CA PHE A 92 3.80 6.33 -6.16
C PHE A 92 4.98 6.51 -7.10
N VAL A 93 6.01 7.26 -6.66
CA VAL A 93 7.14 7.67 -7.52
C VAL A 93 7.90 6.46 -8.06
N VAL A 94 8.25 5.51 -7.18
CA VAL A 94 9.02 4.31 -7.55
C VAL A 94 8.18 3.36 -8.39
N THR A 95 6.87 3.24 -8.13
CA THR A 95 5.96 2.41 -8.94
C THR A 95 5.81 2.96 -10.35
N ILE A 96 5.59 4.28 -10.50
CA ILE A 96 5.52 4.93 -11.81
C ILE A 96 6.86 4.79 -12.55
N GLY A 97 7.98 5.07 -11.87
CA GLY A 97 9.33 4.91 -12.44
C GLY A 97 9.60 3.47 -12.90
N THR A 98 9.25 2.48 -12.08
CA THR A 98 9.35 1.05 -12.41
C THR A 98 8.51 0.72 -13.63
N GLY A 99 7.26 1.19 -13.68
CA GLY A 99 6.36 1.01 -14.81
C GLY A 99 6.94 1.57 -16.11
N ILE A 100 7.42 2.82 -16.09
CA ILE A 100 8.03 3.48 -17.25
C ILE A 100 9.29 2.73 -17.70
N PHE A 101 10.16 2.36 -16.76
CA PHE A 101 11.39 1.62 -17.07
C PHE A 101 11.10 0.27 -17.74
N LEU A 102 10.20 -0.52 -17.15
CA LEU A 102 9.79 -1.79 -17.72
C LEU A 102 9.08 -1.60 -19.06
N PHE A 103 8.22 -0.59 -19.20
CA PHE A 103 7.53 -0.31 -20.47
C PHE A 103 8.52 -0.06 -21.61
N ARG A 104 9.58 0.72 -21.34
CA ARG A 104 10.60 1.08 -22.34
C ARG A 104 11.62 -0.03 -22.62
N LYS A 105 12.06 -0.76 -21.60
CA LYS A 105 13.19 -1.69 -21.69
C LYS A 105 12.81 -3.17 -21.63
N PHE A 106 11.72 -3.51 -20.94
CA PHE A 106 11.29 -4.90 -20.70
C PHE A 106 9.78 -5.05 -20.93
N PRO A 107 9.28 -4.78 -22.14
CA PRO A 107 7.85 -4.66 -22.40
C PRO A 107 7.05 -5.94 -22.09
N ALA A 108 7.59 -7.13 -22.33
CA ALA A 108 6.96 -8.39 -21.93
C ALA A 108 6.75 -8.47 -20.41
N ARG A 109 7.78 -8.08 -19.64
CA ARG A 109 7.74 -7.99 -18.18
C ARG A 109 6.73 -6.95 -17.71
N PHE A 110 6.71 -5.78 -18.35
CA PHE A 110 5.75 -4.71 -18.05
C PHE A 110 4.31 -5.22 -18.06
N LEU A 111 3.86 -5.93 -19.10
CA LEU A 111 2.44 -6.37 -19.18
C LEU A 111 2.04 -7.29 -18.04
N ARG A 112 2.92 -8.23 -17.69
CA ARG A 112 2.70 -9.18 -16.59
C ARG A 112 2.63 -8.45 -15.27
N TYR A 113 3.62 -7.60 -14.98
CA TYR A 113 3.70 -6.89 -13.70
C TYR A 113 2.62 -5.82 -13.57
N ARG A 114 2.28 -5.10 -14.64
CA ARG A 114 1.16 -4.15 -14.67
C ARG A 114 -0.17 -4.82 -14.34
N THR A 115 -0.44 -5.97 -14.95
CA THR A 115 -1.66 -6.76 -14.65
C THR A 115 -1.63 -7.27 -13.22
N GLY A 116 -0.48 -7.75 -12.74
CA GLY A 116 -0.30 -8.18 -11.36
C GLY A 116 -0.55 -7.06 -10.35
N LEU A 117 -0.06 -5.85 -10.61
CA LEU A 117 -0.29 -4.68 -9.76
C LEU A 117 -1.77 -4.28 -9.72
N ALA A 118 -2.45 -4.30 -10.87
CA ALA A 118 -3.88 -4.00 -10.95
C ALA A 118 -4.72 -4.99 -10.14
N ILE A 119 -4.44 -6.30 -10.26
CA ILE A 119 -5.13 -7.34 -9.48
C ILE A 119 -4.80 -7.22 -8.00
N THR A 120 -3.53 -7.01 -7.65
CA THR A 120 -3.08 -6.79 -6.26
C THR A 120 -3.85 -5.61 -5.63
N THR A 121 -3.97 -4.51 -6.35
CA THR A 121 -4.67 -3.31 -5.87
C THR A 121 -6.19 -3.54 -5.75
N ALA A 122 -6.78 -4.28 -6.70
CA ALA A 122 -8.20 -4.65 -6.63
C ALA A 122 -8.50 -5.58 -5.46
N LEU A 123 -7.65 -6.57 -5.20
CA LEU A 123 -7.75 -7.45 -4.03
C LEU A 123 -7.56 -6.66 -2.74
N GLY A 124 -6.69 -5.64 -2.72
CA GLY A 124 -6.55 -4.72 -1.60
C GLY A 124 -7.86 -3.98 -1.29
N LEU A 125 -8.54 -3.45 -2.31
CA LEU A 125 -9.87 -2.84 -2.14
C LEU A 125 -10.89 -3.80 -1.53
N VAL A 126 -10.91 -5.06 -2.00
CA VAL A 126 -11.79 -6.09 -1.43
C VAL A 126 -11.45 -6.34 0.04
N GLY A 127 -10.15 -6.39 0.37
CA GLY A 127 -9.68 -6.51 1.75
C GLY A 127 -10.16 -5.35 2.63
N PHE A 128 -10.00 -4.10 2.18
CA PHE A 128 -10.46 -2.91 2.93
C PHE A 128 -11.96 -2.91 3.17
N ALA A 129 -12.74 -3.34 2.19
CA ALA A 129 -14.19 -3.41 2.31
C ALA A 129 -14.65 -4.57 3.21
N ALA A 130 -13.97 -5.71 3.16
CA ALA A 130 -14.31 -6.90 3.94
C ALA A 130 -13.82 -6.83 5.39
N PHE A 131 -12.71 -6.13 5.63
CA PHE A 131 -12.08 -6.00 6.94
C PHE A 131 -11.62 -4.55 7.18
N PRO A 132 -12.55 -3.61 7.40
CA PRO A 132 -12.21 -2.25 7.75
C PRO A 132 -11.43 -2.27 9.08
N LEU A 133 -10.22 -1.72 9.09
CA LEU A 133 -9.30 -1.82 10.22
C LEU A 133 -8.82 -0.44 10.63
N MET A 134 -9.06 -0.08 11.89
CA MET A 134 -8.57 1.17 12.45
C MET A 134 -7.04 1.11 12.61
N PRO A 135 -6.30 2.03 11.97
CA PRO A 135 -4.85 2.08 12.09
C PRO A 135 -4.42 2.55 13.49
N PRO A 136 -3.21 2.18 13.96
CA PRO A 136 -2.75 2.51 15.31
C PRO A 136 -2.85 4.00 15.67
N ARG A 137 -2.53 4.90 14.72
CA ARG A 137 -2.58 6.36 14.91
C ARG A 137 -3.96 6.91 15.26
N LEU A 138 -5.03 6.16 14.99
CA LEU A 138 -6.42 6.58 15.26
C LEU A 138 -7.00 5.94 16.52
N LEU A 139 -6.30 5.01 17.17
CA LEU A 139 -6.83 4.30 18.34
C LEU A 139 -7.20 5.26 19.46
N SER A 140 -6.30 6.16 19.82
CA SER A 140 -6.46 7.11 20.94
C SER A 140 -7.10 8.44 20.51
N THR A 141 -7.30 8.63 19.21
CA THR A 141 -7.89 9.83 18.62
C THR A 141 -9.40 9.89 18.91
N PRO A 142 -9.97 11.07 19.19
CA PRO A 142 -11.42 11.22 19.39
C PRO A 142 -12.22 10.97 18.09
N PRO A 143 -13.56 10.79 18.21
CA PRO A 143 -14.44 10.70 17.04
C PRO A 143 -14.37 11.97 16.18
N PRO A 144 -14.75 11.91 14.88
CA PRO A 144 -15.58 10.87 14.26
C PRO A 144 -14.82 9.64 13.74
N TYR A 145 -13.51 9.74 13.46
CA TYR A 145 -12.74 8.63 12.85
C TYR A 145 -11.93 7.79 13.82
N GLY A 146 -11.65 8.30 15.03
CA GLY A 146 -10.83 7.63 16.03
C GLY A 146 -11.63 6.82 17.05
N GLY A 147 -10.93 5.91 17.73
CA GLY A 147 -11.53 4.90 18.62
C GLY A 147 -11.68 5.32 20.08
N SER A 148 -11.10 6.44 20.50
CA SER A 148 -11.04 6.88 21.91
C SER A 148 -10.48 5.83 22.88
N MET A 149 -9.58 4.98 22.40
CA MET A 149 -8.96 3.88 23.13
C MET A 149 -7.72 4.37 23.88
N THR A 150 -7.95 4.98 25.05
CA THR A 150 -6.91 5.64 25.86
C THR A 150 -5.85 4.70 26.45
N GLU A 151 -6.06 3.39 26.37
CA GLU A 151 -5.10 2.37 26.80
C GLU A 151 -3.88 2.21 25.87
N PHE A 152 -3.89 2.88 24.71
CA PHE A 152 -2.77 2.92 23.77
C PHE A 152 -2.22 4.35 23.65
N ALA A 153 -0.91 4.48 23.45
CA ALA A 153 -0.19 5.74 23.37
C ALA A 153 0.35 6.05 21.96
N PHE A 154 -0.33 5.58 20.91
CA PHE A 154 0.04 5.91 19.53
C PHE A 154 -0.26 7.38 19.21
N VAL A 155 0.58 7.96 18.35
CA VAL A 155 0.47 9.34 17.90
C VAL A 155 0.25 9.37 16.38
N ASP A 156 -0.69 10.20 15.95
CA ASP A 156 -0.84 10.56 14.54
C ASP A 156 0.29 11.51 14.11
N THR A 157 1.40 10.88 13.72
CA THR A 157 2.62 11.58 13.29
C THR A 157 2.41 12.44 12.05
N LEU A 158 1.42 12.16 11.20
CA LEU A 158 1.09 13.03 10.06
C LEU A 158 0.38 14.29 10.51
N ALA A 159 -0.53 14.18 11.47
CA ALA A 159 -1.20 15.34 12.05
C ALA A 159 -0.21 16.21 12.84
N VAL A 160 0.73 15.60 13.56
CA VAL A 160 1.69 16.31 14.41
C VAL A 160 2.89 16.87 13.64
N HIS A 161 3.55 16.05 12.81
CA HIS A 161 4.79 16.44 12.13
C HIS A 161 4.58 16.82 10.67
N GLY A 162 3.40 16.53 10.09
CA GLY A 162 3.11 16.80 8.69
C GLY A 162 3.80 15.82 7.72
N GLY A 163 3.77 16.20 6.45
CA GLY A 163 4.39 15.51 5.33
C GLY A 163 4.12 16.28 4.03
N LEU A 164 4.68 15.84 2.91
CA LEU A 164 4.41 16.48 1.60
C LEU A 164 2.91 16.45 1.22
N TRP A 165 2.16 15.52 1.81
CA TRP A 165 0.76 15.25 1.53
C TRP A 165 -0.13 15.40 2.77
N SER A 166 0.13 16.42 3.61
CA SER A 166 -0.60 16.61 4.88
C SER A 166 -2.11 16.48 4.70
N PHE A 167 -2.73 15.65 5.54
CA PHE A 167 -4.18 15.41 5.55
C PHE A 167 -5.02 16.66 5.87
N ASP A 168 -4.39 17.78 6.25
CA ASP A 168 -5.00 19.10 6.41
C ASP A 168 -5.40 19.78 5.09
N SER A 169 -4.91 19.32 3.95
CA SER A 169 -5.51 19.71 2.67
C SER A 169 -6.80 18.88 2.50
N GLY A 170 -7.96 19.50 2.77
CA GLY A 170 -9.28 18.85 2.74
C GLY A 170 -9.59 18.06 1.45
N THR A 171 -8.82 18.24 0.38
CA THR A 171 -8.87 17.45 -0.86
C THR A 171 -8.31 16.02 -0.70
N LEU A 172 -7.31 15.76 0.16
CA LEU A 172 -6.73 14.42 0.34
C LEU A 172 -7.46 13.59 1.41
N GLN A 173 -7.97 14.24 2.47
CA GLN A 173 -8.73 13.59 3.54
C GLN A 173 -10.06 12.99 3.02
N ALA A 174 -10.68 13.63 2.03
CA ALA A 174 -11.87 13.12 1.32
C ALA A 174 -11.56 11.97 0.34
N ILE A 175 -10.28 11.73 0.04
CA ILE A 175 -9.81 10.75 -0.94
C ILE A 175 -9.21 9.50 -0.26
N SER A 176 -8.75 9.57 0.99
CA SER A 176 -8.21 8.42 1.72
C SER A 176 -9.25 7.75 2.62
N ASN A 177 -9.45 6.45 2.48
CA ASN A 177 -10.22 5.66 3.44
C ASN A 177 -9.43 5.55 4.76
N GLN A 178 -9.93 6.18 5.84
CA GLN A 178 -9.21 6.28 7.12
C GLN A 178 -9.02 4.93 7.82
N TRP A 179 -9.87 3.93 7.51
CA TRP A 179 -9.83 2.58 8.08
C TRP A 179 -9.32 1.51 7.10
N ALA A 180 -8.56 1.91 6.08
CA ALA A 180 -7.96 0.99 5.12
C ALA A 180 -6.55 0.53 5.55
N ALA A 181 -6.38 0.10 6.80
CA ALA A 181 -5.08 -0.36 7.29
C ALA A 181 -4.71 -1.74 6.72
N MET A 182 -5.61 -2.73 6.71
CA MET A 182 -5.31 -4.06 6.19
C MET A 182 -6.06 -4.35 4.89
N PRO A 183 -5.38 -4.82 3.81
CA PRO A 183 -3.95 -5.10 3.68
C PRO A 183 -3.10 -3.87 3.29
N SER A 184 -1.82 -3.83 3.70
CA SER A 184 -0.96 -2.68 3.37
C SER A 184 -0.55 -2.66 1.89
N LEU A 185 -1.22 -1.80 1.11
CA LEU A 185 -0.84 -1.55 -0.29
C LEU A 185 0.50 -0.84 -0.44
N HIS A 186 0.93 -0.06 0.56
CA HIS A 186 2.25 0.56 0.58
C HIS A 186 3.35 -0.50 0.45
N LEU A 187 3.31 -1.52 1.33
CA LEU A 187 4.28 -2.60 1.29
C LEU A 187 4.10 -3.48 0.04
N ALA A 188 2.86 -3.76 -0.36
CA ALA A 188 2.59 -4.55 -1.57
C ALA A 188 3.19 -3.89 -2.82
N TRP A 189 3.05 -2.57 -2.99
CA TRP A 189 3.59 -1.84 -4.14
C TRP A 189 5.12 -1.72 -4.08
N ALA A 190 5.69 -1.51 -2.89
CA ALA A 190 7.14 -1.50 -2.70
C ALA A 190 7.77 -2.85 -3.04
N ALA A 191 7.17 -3.95 -2.55
CA ALA A 191 7.61 -5.30 -2.86
C ALA A 191 7.39 -5.64 -4.35
N TRP A 192 6.30 -5.17 -4.96
CA TRP A 192 6.09 -5.29 -6.41
C TRP A 192 7.23 -4.63 -7.20
N CYS A 193 7.67 -3.43 -6.82
CA CYS A 193 8.80 -2.74 -7.45
C CYS A 193 10.08 -3.57 -7.36
N ALA A 194 10.38 -4.11 -6.17
CA ALA A 194 11.53 -4.98 -5.93
C ALA A 194 11.48 -6.23 -6.82
N LEU A 195 10.36 -6.96 -6.82
CA LEU A 195 10.16 -8.15 -7.65
C LEU A 195 10.24 -7.85 -9.15
N ALA A 196 9.77 -6.67 -9.56
CA ALA A 196 9.77 -6.22 -10.94
C ALA A 196 11.19 -5.92 -11.44
N LEU A 197 11.99 -5.21 -10.64
CA LEU A 197 13.28 -4.66 -11.05
C LEU A 197 14.47 -5.56 -10.74
N ILE A 198 14.53 -6.20 -9.58
CA ILE A 198 15.72 -6.94 -9.12
C ILE A 198 16.28 -7.92 -10.16
N PRO A 199 15.46 -8.72 -10.87
CA PRO A 199 15.96 -9.68 -11.84
C PRO A 199 16.55 -9.05 -13.12
N VAL A 200 16.35 -7.76 -13.35
CA VAL A 200 16.90 -7.02 -14.51
C VAL A 200 17.98 -6.01 -14.12
N LEU A 201 18.37 -5.96 -12.83
CA LEU A 201 19.44 -5.09 -12.33
C LEU A 201 20.78 -5.84 -12.31
N ASN A 202 21.78 -5.28 -12.98
CA ASN A 202 23.13 -5.86 -13.05
C ASN A 202 24.00 -5.52 -11.82
N SER A 203 23.80 -4.35 -11.22
CA SER A 203 24.59 -3.91 -10.07
C SER A 203 24.13 -4.59 -8.78
N ARG A 204 25.08 -5.15 -8.01
CA ARG A 204 24.80 -5.68 -6.66
C ARG A 204 24.23 -4.60 -5.73
N TRP A 205 24.71 -3.37 -5.85
CA TRP A 205 24.26 -2.25 -5.04
C TRP A 205 22.83 -1.85 -5.41
N ALA A 206 22.50 -1.81 -6.71
CA ALA A 206 21.14 -1.54 -7.15
C ALA A 206 20.15 -2.60 -6.64
N ARG A 207 20.55 -3.88 -6.63
CA ARG A 207 19.73 -4.97 -6.07
C ARG A 207 19.55 -4.82 -4.57
N LEU A 208 20.60 -4.49 -3.82
CA LEU A 208 20.50 -4.23 -2.38
C LEU A 208 19.58 -3.05 -2.07
N THR A 209 19.70 -1.93 -2.81
CA THR A 209 18.81 -0.78 -2.66
C THR A 209 17.35 -1.14 -2.95
N MET A 210 17.09 -1.98 -3.97
CA MET A 210 15.73 -2.41 -4.25
C MET A 210 15.17 -3.39 -3.21
N TRP A 211 16.02 -4.20 -2.57
CA TRP A 211 15.61 -5.03 -1.44
C TRP A 211 15.36 -4.22 -0.17
N SER A 212 16.16 -3.18 0.09
CA SER A 212 15.95 -2.32 1.24
C SER A 212 14.66 -1.50 1.14
N TYR A 213 14.15 -1.26 -0.06
CA TYR A 213 12.96 -0.45 -0.28
C TYR A 213 11.70 -0.98 0.43
N PRO A 214 11.21 -2.22 0.19
CA PRO A 214 10.06 -2.75 0.92
C PRO A 214 10.31 -2.87 2.43
N ILE A 215 11.54 -3.14 2.86
CA ILE A 215 11.89 -3.19 4.29
C ILE A 215 11.73 -1.80 4.92
N ALA A 216 12.27 -0.76 4.27
CA ALA A 216 12.12 0.63 4.69
C ALA A 216 10.65 1.06 4.66
N THR A 217 9.88 0.66 3.65
CA THR A 217 8.43 0.93 3.61
C THR A 217 7.71 0.27 4.79
N SER A 218 8.02 -0.99 5.11
CA SER A 218 7.44 -1.70 6.26
C SER A 218 7.78 -1.00 7.57
N PHE A 219 9.03 -0.56 7.74
CA PHE A 219 9.42 0.22 8.91
C PHE A 219 8.66 1.55 8.98
N GLY A 220 8.63 2.29 7.87
CA GLY A 220 8.01 3.61 7.78
C GLY A 220 6.52 3.60 8.12
N ILE A 221 5.76 2.62 7.63
CA ILE A 221 4.32 2.54 7.94
C ILE A 221 4.04 2.17 9.40
N VAL A 222 4.91 1.38 10.03
CA VAL A 222 4.75 0.95 11.42
C VAL A 222 5.17 2.05 12.38
N VAL A 223 6.35 2.66 12.17
CA VAL A 223 6.87 3.72 13.06
C VAL A 223 5.99 4.98 13.04
N THR A 224 5.29 5.22 11.93
CA THR A 224 4.33 6.33 11.80
C THR A 224 2.93 5.97 12.27
N ALA A 225 2.73 4.76 12.82
CA ALA A 225 1.44 4.24 13.30
C ALA A 225 0.34 4.18 12.23
N ASN A 226 0.71 4.07 10.95
CA ASN A 226 -0.25 3.95 9.86
C ASN A 226 -0.75 2.52 9.63
N HIS A 227 0.04 1.54 10.04
CA HIS A 227 -0.24 0.12 9.86
C HIS A 227 0.30 -0.69 11.05
N TYR A 228 -0.38 -1.78 11.37
CA TYR A 228 0.20 -2.88 12.15
C TYR A 228 1.20 -3.65 11.28
N TRP A 229 2.16 -4.36 11.87
CA TRP A 229 3.11 -5.12 11.05
C TRP A 229 2.41 -6.27 10.28
N ILE A 230 1.33 -6.85 10.84
CA ILE A 230 0.53 -7.89 10.17
C ILE A 230 -0.16 -7.34 8.90
N ASP A 231 -0.52 -6.06 8.86
CA ASP A 231 -1.08 -5.43 7.64
C ASP A 231 -0.09 -5.55 6.47
N GLY A 232 1.20 -5.43 6.77
CA GLY A 232 2.29 -5.64 5.83
C GLY A 232 2.29 -7.06 5.27
N LEU A 233 2.19 -8.07 6.14
CA LEU A 233 2.09 -9.47 5.71
C LEU A 233 0.87 -9.72 4.83
N ALA A 234 -0.29 -9.19 5.20
CA ALA A 234 -1.50 -9.28 4.39
C ALA A 234 -1.30 -8.63 3.00
N GLY A 235 -0.58 -7.50 2.94
CA GLY A 235 -0.18 -6.86 1.68
C GLY A 235 0.70 -7.75 0.80
N LEU A 236 1.66 -8.46 1.39
CA LEU A 236 2.50 -9.42 0.66
C LEU A 236 1.70 -10.63 0.15
N VAL A 237 0.76 -11.15 0.94
CA VAL A 237 -0.14 -12.23 0.51
C VAL A 237 -0.97 -11.79 -0.70
N VAL A 238 -1.57 -10.60 -0.64
CA VAL A 238 -2.35 -10.05 -1.75
C VAL A 238 -1.50 -9.81 -2.99
N LEU A 239 -0.24 -9.38 -2.84
CA LEU A 239 0.71 -9.27 -3.95
C LEU A 239 0.99 -10.65 -4.58
N ILE A 240 1.24 -11.68 -3.78
CA ILE A 240 1.48 -13.04 -4.28
C ILE A 240 0.29 -13.50 -5.10
N LEU A 241 -0.93 -13.40 -4.55
CA LEU A 241 -2.16 -13.77 -5.24
C LEU A 241 -2.34 -12.99 -6.55
N GLY A 242 -2.14 -11.67 -6.52
CA GLY A 242 -2.23 -10.83 -7.72
C GLY A 242 -1.20 -11.23 -8.80
N MET A 243 0.02 -11.56 -8.40
CA MET A 243 1.07 -12.00 -9.33
C MET A 243 0.83 -13.40 -9.88
N GLU A 244 0.29 -14.35 -9.09
CA GLU A 244 -0.10 -15.67 -9.59
C GLU A 244 -1.28 -15.59 -10.57
N CYS A 245 -2.30 -14.79 -10.27
CA CYS A 245 -3.42 -14.53 -11.19
C CYS A 245 -2.92 -13.93 -12.51
N ALA A 246 -2.01 -12.95 -12.46
CA ALA A 246 -1.43 -12.37 -13.65
C ALA A 246 -0.60 -13.38 -14.47
N LYS A 247 0.13 -14.29 -13.82
CA LYS A 247 0.82 -15.40 -14.49
C LYS A 247 -0.17 -16.30 -15.21
N LEU A 248 -1.25 -16.70 -14.56
CA LEU A 248 -2.29 -17.56 -15.14
C LEU A 248 -2.92 -16.90 -16.38
N ILE A 249 -3.33 -15.64 -16.29
CA ILE A 249 -3.90 -14.88 -17.40
C ILE A 249 -2.91 -14.80 -18.58
N SER A 250 -1.62 -14.56 -18.30
CA SER A 250 -0.62 -14.52 -19.36
C SER A 250 -0.45 -15.87 -20.08
N ARG A 251 -0.54 -16.99 -19.37
CA ARG A 251 -0.45 -18.33 -19.98
C ARG A 251 -1.64 -18.61 -20.90
N ILE A 252 -2.84 -18.14 -20.55
CA ILE A 252 -4.06 -18.34 -21.36
C ILE A 252 -4.02 -17.48 -22.63
N ARG A 253 -3.54 -16.24 -22.54
CA ARG A 253 -3.54 -15.29 -23.66
C ARG A 253 -2.48 -15.58 -24.74
N PHE A 254 -1.46 -16.37 -24.41
CA PHE A 254 -0.34 -16.69 -25.29
C PHE A 254 -0.17 -18.21 -25.55
N ARG A 255 -1.19 -19.01 -25.20
CA ARG A 255 -1.44 -20.31 -25.86
C ARG A 255 -2.02 -20.05 -27.23
#